data_AF-A0A1I2ID14-F1
#
_entry.id   AF-A0A1I2ID14-F1
#
_cell.length_a   1.000
_cell.length_b   1.000
_cell.length_c   1.000
_cell.angle_alpha   90.00
_cell.angle_beta   90.00
_cell.angle_gamma   90.00
#
_symmetry.space_group_name_H-M   'P 1'
#
loop_
_entity.id
_entity.type
_entity.pdbx_description
1 polymer ?
#
loop_
_entity_poly.entity_id
_entity_poly.type
_entity_poly.pdbx_seq_one_letter_code
_entity_poly.pdbx_strand_id
1 'polypeptide(L)'
;MASADTDSPPVFGDHEEHPLVVQFAAWMTGSQEAGAAARRAAGPVVTDLTMRLAALVRFFMKHRGRHSDIDEALGRYDPTAVLDLDHPLLRGDVRRLYVLQRELQRTCLTSTLLNVPAGPRAAFVLTEILGLPFEQAAQTFTSVEAARTNYQRSLRELEAYLAPMCEHINPRNGCHCSRRLAGALERGFVGWTERSDLTDDSPLESQGHRNVCDLFASLPAPP
;
A
#
# COMPACT_ATOMS: atom_id res chain seq x y z
N MET A 1 3.35 41.46 27.97
CA MET A 1 4.65 41.30 27.29
C MET A 1 4.79 39.83 26.94
N ALA A 2 5.03 39.58 25.65
CA ALA A 2 4.95 38.27 25.01
C ALA A 2 6.15 37.38 25.32
N SER A 3 5.91 36.07 25.36
CA SER A 3 6.87 35.08 24.85
C SER A 3 6.06 33.97 24.18
N ALA A 4 6.09 33.99 22.85
CA ALA A 4 5.62 32.90 22.01
C ALA A 4 6.74 31.86 21.97
N ASP A 5 6.50 30.70 22.56
CA ASP A 5 7.34 29.52 22.34
C ASP A 5 7.23 29.14 20.87
N THR A 6 8.37 29.26 20.20
CA THR A 6 8.51 28.99 18.77
C THR A 6 8.70 27.49 18.63
N ASP A 7 7.63 26.81 18.21
CA ASP A 7 7.60 25.42 17.79
C ASP A 7 8.56 25.24 16.61
N SER A 8 9.82 24.95 16.91
CA SER A 8 10.83 24.66 15.88
C SER A 8 10.64 23.22 15.43
N PRO A 9 10.42 22.96 14.13
CA PRO A 9 10.27 21.60 13.64
C PRO A 9 11.58 20.82 13.88
N PRO A 10 11.50 19.49 14.10
CA PRO A 10 12.66 18.67 14.34
C PRO A 10 13.65 18.78 13.17
N VAL A 11 14.88 19.18 13.48
CA VAL A 11 16.00 19.18 12.54
C VAL A 11 16.46 17.73 12.39
N PHE A 12 16.01 17.07 11.32
CA PHE A 12 16.54 15.78 10.90
C PHE A 12 18.00 15.97 10.47
N GLY A 13 18.91 15.10 10.93
CA GLY A 13 20.33 15.19 10.60
C GLY A 13 20.56 15.16 9.09
N ASP A 14 21.63 15.83 8.63
CA ASP A 14 21.93 16.19 7.22
C ASP A 14 21.92 15.05 6.17
N HIS A 15 21.65 13.80 6.57
CA HIS A 15 21.62 12.62 5.71
C HIS A 15 20.43 11.67 5.92
N GLU A 16 19.53 11.92 6.88
CA GLU A 16 18.40 11.03 7.15
C GLU A 16 17.14 11.53 6.42
N GLU A 17 16.67 10.77 5.42
CA GLU A 17 15.46 11.12 4.69
C GLU A 17 14.23 11.01 5.60
N HIS A 18 13.33 11.99 5.50
CA HIS A 18 12.10 12.01 6.28
C HIS A 18 11.29 10.70 6.13
N PRO A 19 10.77 10.08 7.22
CA PRO A 19 10.09 8.79 7.17
C PRO A 19 8.94 8.71 6.15
N LEU A 20 8.15 9.79 6.03
CA LEU A 20 7.07 9.88 5.02
C LEU A 20 7.58 9.76 3.57
N VAL A 21 8.78 10.27 3.27
CA VAL A 21 9.39 10.14 1.93
C VAL A 21 9.76 8.68 1.67
N VAL A 22 10.29 8.00 2.68
CA VAL A 22 10.62 6.57 2.61
C VAL A 22 9.36 5.75 2.37
N GLN A 23 8.32 5.95 3.18
CA GLN A 23 7.05 5.25 3.08
C GLN A 23 6.33 5.55 1.76
N PHE A 24 6.29 6.82 1.32
CA PHE A 24 5.72 7.21 0.03
C PHE A 24 6.36 6.43 -1.11
N ALA A 25 7.69 6.40 -1.17
CA ALA A 25 8.40 5.70 -2.23
C ALA A 25 8.16 4.17 -2.18
N ALA A 26 8.07 3.58 -0.99
CA ALA A 26 7.75 2.16 -0.82
C ALA A 26 6.35 1.85 -1.35
N TRP A 27 5.32 2.63 -1.00
CA TRP A 27 3.97 2.47 -1.53
C TRP A 27 3.86 2.71 -3.03
N MET A 28 4.64 3.65 -3.56
CA MET A 28 4.66 3.92 -5.00
C MET A 28 5.35 2.82 -5.83
N THR A 29 6.08 1.89 -5.20
CA THR A 29 6.85 0.85 -5.89
C THR A 29 6.51 -0.57 -5.46
N GLY A 30 5.82 -0.72 -4.32
CA GLY A 30 5.50 -2.00 -3.70
C GLY A 30 6.63 -2.61 -2.86
N SER A 31 7.81 -1.97 -2.76
CA SER A 31 8.88 -2.43 -1.88
C SER A 31 9.82 -1.31 -1.40
N GLN A 32 10.45 -1.52 -0.25
CA GLN A 32 11.44 -0.61 0.33
C GLN A 32 12.68 -0.49 -0.56
N GLU A 33 13.12 -1.59 -1.17
CA GLU A 33 14.31 -1.62 -2.04
C GLU A 33 14.09 -0.80 -3.32
N ALA A 34 12.97 -1.04 -4.02
CA ALA A 34 12.61 -0.29 -5.22
C ALA A 34 12.31 1.18 -4.87
N GLY A 35 11.68 1.43 -3.73
CA GLY A 35 11.48 2.77 -3.18
C GLY A 35 12.81 3.49 -2.97
N ALA A 36 13.79 2.85 -2.35
CA ALA A 36 15.12 3.44 -2.13
C ALA A 36 15.84 3.74 -3.45
N ALA A 37 15.72 2.86 -4.44
CA ALA A 37 16.25 3.10 -5.78
C ALA A 37 15.57 4.32 -6.45
N ALA A 38 14.25 4.42 -6.37
CA ALA A 38 13.49 5.56 -6.89
C ALA A 38 13.86 6.87 -6.19
N ARG A 39 14.04 6.86 -4.87
CA ARG A 39 14.49 8.04 -4.09
C ARG A 39 15.87 8.52 -4.54
N ARG A 40 16.83 7.62 -4.74
CA ARG A 40 18.14 7.99 -5.29
C ARG A 40 18.06 8.55 -6.71
N ALA A 41 17.19 7.97 -7.55
CA ALA A 41 17.02 8.39 -8.94
C ALA A 41 16.27 9.72 -9.11
N ALA A 42 15.41 10.09 -8.16
CA ALA A 42 14.61 11.33 -8.22
C ALA A 42 15.42 12.60 -7.95
N GLY A 43 16.71 12.48 -7.61
CA GLY A 43 17.63 13.60 -7.40
C GLY A 43 18.03 13.79 -5.93
N PRO A 44 18.73 14.89 -5.61
CA PRO A 44 19.30 15.09 -4.28
C PRO A 44 18.23 15.18 -3.19
N VAL A 45 18.63 14.82 -1.97
CA VAL A 45 17.81 15.01 -0.77
C VAL A 45 17.67 16.52 -0.54
N VAL A 46 16.43 16.97 -0.41
CA VAL A 46 16.09 18.35 -0.06
C VAL A 46 15.47 18.32 1.32
N THR A 47 15.80 19.28 2.17
CA THR A 47 15.31 19.35 3.57
C THR A 47 13.80 19.57 3.63
N ASP A 48 13.24 20.29 2.65
CA ASP A 48 11.80 20.52 2.55
C ASP A 48 11.04 19.26 2.09
N LEU A 49 10.16 18.77 2.97
CA LEU A 49 9.36 17.57 2.77
C LEU A 49 8.48 17.68 1.52
N THR A 50 7.78 18.80 1.34
CA THR A 50 6.84 19.00 0.23
C THR A 50 7.59 18.99 -1.10
N MET A 51 8.71 19.70 -1.20
CA MET A 51 9.57 19.70 -2.38
C MET A 51 10.09 18.31 -2.71
N ARG A 52 10.50 17.55 -1.68
CA ARG A 52 11.00 16.18 -1.85
C ARG A 52 9.90 15.24 -2.35
N LEU A 53 8.70 15.30 -1.77
CA LEU A 53 7.54 14.54 -2.24
C LEU A 53 7.15 14.94 -3.66
N ALA A 54 7.12 16.24 -3.98
CA ALA A 54 6.82 16.74 -5.32
C ALA A 54 7.83 16.24 -6.37
N ALA A 55 9.11 16.16 -6.02
CA ALA A 55 10.14 15.58 -6.89
C ALA A 55 9.88 14.10 -7.19
N LEU A 56 9.49 13.32 -6.17
CA LEU A 56 9.12 11.91 -6.35
C LEU A 56 7.83 11.73 -7.16
N VAL A 57 6.80 12.54 -6.91
CA VAL A 57 5.57 12.54 -7.71
C VAL A 57 5.90 12.76 -9.19
N ARG A 58 6.70 13.79 -9.51
CA ARG A 58 7.15 14.06 -10.89
C ARG A 58 7.98 12.90 -11.46
N PHE A 59 8.87 12.32 -10.66
CA PHE A 59 9.67 11.16 -11.07
C PHE A 59 8.77 9.98 -11.47
N PHE A 60 7.81 9.59 -10.62
CA PHE A 60 6.92 8.48 -10.91
C PHE A 60 5.94 8.78 -12.04
N MET A 61 5.44 10.01 -12.18
CA MET A 61 4.58 10.38 -13.30
C MET A 61 5.30 10.30 -14.65
N LYS A 62 6.62 10.50 -14.68
CA LYS A 62 7.44 10.37 -15.89
C LYS A 62 7.74 8.91 -16.25
N HIS A 63 7.84 8.02 -15.25
CA HIS A 63 8.18 6.62 -15.45
C HIS A 63 6.94 5.74 -15.35
N ARG A 64 6.53 5.13 -16.47
CA ARG A 64 5.48 4.11 -16.41
C ARG A 64 5.97 2.93 -15.56
N GLY A 65 5.21 2.64 -14.51
CA GLY A 65 5.38 1.41 -13.74
C GLY A 65 5.01 0.18 -14.57
N ARG A 66 5.45 -1.00 -14.13
CA ARG A 66 4.92 -2.26 -14.64
C ARG A 66 3.55 -2.47 -14.00
N HIS A 67 2.55 -2.84 -14.80
CA HIS A 67 1.30 -3.36 -14.27
C HIS A 67 1.48 -4.86 -14.04
N SER A 68 1.05 -5.34 -12.87
CA SER A 68 0.98 -6.77 -12.58
C SER A 68 -0.41 -7.27 -12.93
N ASP A 69 -0.53 -8.33 -13.71
CA ASP A 69 -1.80 -9.05 -13.83
C ASP A 69 -2.04 -9.79 -12.50
N ILE A 70 -2.85 -9.18 -11.63
CA ILE A 70 -3.11 -9.67 -10.28
C ILE A 70 -3.88 -10.98 -10.34
N ASP A 71 -4.82 -11.10 -11.27
CA ASP A 71 -5.63 -12.31 -11.40
C ASP A 71 -4.78 -13.47 -11.92
N GLU A 72 -3.82 -13.19 -12.81
CA GLU A 72 -2.79 -14.16 -13.17
C GLU A 72 -1.89 -14.50 -11.96
N ALA A 73 -1.44 -13.53 -11.19
CA ALA A 73 -0.53 -13.77 -10.06
C ALA A 73 -1.20 -14.55 -8.92
N LEU A 74 -2.47 -14.25 -8.61
CA LEU A 74 -3.30 -14.97 -7.65
C LEU A 74 -3.75 -16.36 -8.14
N GLY A 75 -3.65 -16.61 -9.45
CA GLY A 75 -4.19 -17.81 -10.08
C GLY A 75 -5.72 -17.82 -10.17
N ARG A 76 -6.27 -18.88 -10.76
CA ARG A 76 -7.74 -19.06 -10.80
C ARG A 76 -8.27 -19.15 -9.38
N TYR A 77 -9.33 -18.39 -9.11
CA TYR A 77 -10.09 -18.57 -7.88
C TYR A 77 -10.68 -19.99 -7.85
N ASP A 78 -10.29 -20.75 -6.84
CA ASP A 78 -10.86 -22.06 -6.56
C ASP A 78 -11.62 -21.98 -5.23
N PRO A 79 -12.97 -22.06 -5.24
CA PRO A 79 -13.75 -21.98 -4.00
C PRO A 79 -13.56 -23.20 -3.08
N THR A 80 -12.93 -24.27 -3.58
CA THR A 80 -12.67 -25.51 -2.84
C THR A 80 -11.24 -25.60 -2.31
N ALA A 81 -10.35 -24.70 -2.73
CA ALA A 81 -8.99 -24.66 -2.24
C ALA A 81 -8.98 -24.28 -0.75
N VAL A 82 -8.51 -25.20 0.08
CA VAL A 82 -8.25 -25.00 1.50
C VAL A 82 -6.78 -25.30 1.74
N LEU A 83 -6.09 -24.37 2.40
CA LEU A 83 -4.69 -24.59 2.78
C LEU A 83 -4.64 -25.51 4.01
N ASP A 84 -4.03 -26.68 3.85
CA ASP A 84 -3.82 -27.63 4.94
C ASP A 84 -2.77 -27.09 5.94
N LEU A 85 -3.01 -27.26 7.24
CA LEU A 85 -2.08 -26.89 8.32
C LEU A 85 -0.75 -27.65 8.24
N ASP A 86 -0.73 -28.80 7.55
CA ASP A 86 0.49 -29.56 7.25
C ASP A 86 1.41 -28.87 6.21
N HIS A 87 0.97 -27.76 5.61
CA HIS A 87 1.81 -26.99 4.70
C HIS A 87 3.13 -26.56 5.37
N PRO A 88 4.31 -26.66 4.70
CA PRO A 88 5.62 -26.41 5.32
C PRO A 88 5.80 -25.02 5.95
N LEU A 89 5.07 -24.02 5.45
CA LEU A 89 5.09 -22.67 6.02
C LEU A 89 4.23 -22.55 7.29
N LEU A 90 3.17 -23.36 7.41
CA LEU A 90 2.25 -23.36 8.55
C LEU A 90 2.77 -24.18 9.73
N ARG A 91 3.52 -25.26 9.49
CA ARG A 91 4.12 -26.09 10.56
C ARG A 91 3.11 -26.50 11.66
N GLY A 92 1.85 -26.74 11.28
CA GLY A 92 0.76 -27.08 12.22
C GLY A 92 0.26 -25.91 13.08
N ASP A 93 0.69 -24.67 12.85
CA ASP A 93 0.32 -23.50 13.65
C ASP A 93 -0.70 -22.62 12.91
N VAL A 94 -1.92 -22.53 13.46
CA VAL A 94 -3.01 -21.72 12.91
C VAL A 94 -2.70 -20.22 12.91
N ARG A 95 -1.83 -19.73 13.81
CA ARG A 95 -1.45 -18.30 13.82
C ARG A 95 -0.68 -17.94 12.57
N ARG A 96 0.15 -18.86 12.07
CA ARG A 96 0.87 -18.70 10.81
C ARG A 96 -0.06 -18.63 9.61
N LEU A 97 -1.21 -19.29 9.68
CA LEU A 97 -2.25 -19.16 8.65
C LEU A 97 -2.78 -17.73 8.61
N TYR A 98 -3.07 -17.13 9.75
CA TYR A 98 -3.54 -15.73 9.81
C TYR A 98 -2.47 -14.74 9.34
N VAL A 99 -1.20 -14.94 9.71
CA VAL A 99 -0.07 -14.14 9.20
C VAL A 99 0.00 -14.21 7.66
N LEU A 100 -0.09 -15.41 7.08
CA LEU A 100 -0.05 -15.60 5.63
C LEU A 100 -1.29 -15.02 4.93
N GLN A 101 -2.48 -15.10 5.54
CA GLN A 101 -3.68 -14.45 5.02
C GLN A 101 -3.56 -12.92 5.02
N ARG A 102 -3.00 -12.33 6.08
CA ARG A 102 -2.70 -10.89 6.12
C ARG A 102 -1.66 -10.50 5.08
N GLU A 103 -0.62 -11.29 4.93
CA GLU A 103 0.41 -11.04 3.92
C GLU A 103 -0.15 -11.13 2.49
N LEU A 104 -1.08 -12.07 2.24
CA LEU A 104 -1.81 -12.13 0.99
C LEU A 104 -2.67 -10.89 0.76
N GLN A 105 -3.45 -10.46 1.77
CA GLN A 105 -4.28 -9.26 1.70
C GLN A 105 -3.42 -8.03 1.37
N ARG A 106 -2.32 -7.85 2.10
CA ARG A 106 -1.36 -6.76 1.90
C ARG A 106 -0.76 -6.79 0.49
N THR A 107 -0.30 -7.95 0.04
CA THR A 107 0.34 -8.10 -1.28
C THR A 107 -0.67 -7.86 -2.39
N CYS A 108 -1.88 -8.43 -2.29
CA CYS A 108 -2.98 -8.21 -3.22
C CYS A 108 -3.32 -6.72 -3.35
N LEU A 109 -3.57 -6.03 -2.23
CA LEU A 109 -3.94 -4.62 -2.22
C LEU A 109 -2.79 -3.72 -2.70
N THR A 110 -1.55 -4.04 -2.33
CA THR A 110 -0.37 -3.33 -2.87
C THR A 110 -0.30 -3.49 -4.39
N SER A 111 -0.49 -4.70 -4.92
CA SER A 111 -0.52 -4.93 -6.37
C SER A 111 -1.68 -4.20 -7.05
N THR A 112 -2.88 -4.18 -6.44
CA THR A 112 -4.03 -3.40 -6.94
C THR A 112 -3.68 -1.92 -7.03
N LEU A 113 -3.07 -1.37 -5.98
CA LEU A 113 -2.62 0.02 -5.97
C LEU A 113 -1.56 0.28 -7.04
N LEU A 114 -0.65 -0.66 -7.30
CA LEU A 114 0.38 -0.50 -8.33
C LEU A 114 -0.18 -0.51 -9.76
N ASN A 115 -1.34 -1.12 -9.99
CA ASN A 115 -2.07 -1.05 -11.25
C ASN A 115 -2.76 0.31 -11.48
N VAL A 116 -2.92 1.12 -10.44
CA VAL A 116 -3.38 2.50 -10.59
C VAL A 116 -2.27 3.35 -11.23
N PRO A 117 -2.58 4.20 -12.24
CA PRO A 117 -1.59 5.08 -12.82
C PRO A 117 -0.88 5.97 -11.79
N ALA A 118 0.39 6.29 -12.02
CA ALA A 118 1.26 6.93 -11.04
C ALA A 118 0.70 8.24 -10.42
N GLY A 119 0.06 9.09 -11.22
CA GLY A 119 -0.53 10.35 -10.73
C GLY A 119 -1.67 10.12 -9.73
N PRO A 120 -2.74 9.41 -10.12
CA PRO A 120 -3.80 9.00 -9.19
C PRO A 120 -3.28 8.23 -7.99
N ARG A 121 -2.38 7.27 -8.20
CA ARG A 121 -1.76 6.49 -7.12
C ARG A 121 -1.05 7.39 -6.10
N ALA A 122 -0.27 8.36 -6.56
CA ALA A 122 0.43 9.29 -5.67
C ALA A 122 -0.56 10.11 -4.83
N ALA A 123 -1.65 10.60 -5.44
CA ALA A 123 -2.66 11.36 -4.71
C ALA A 123 -3.29 10.50 -3.59
N PHE A 124 -3.66 9.26 -3.90
CA PHE A 124 -4.21 8.32 -2.93
C PHE A 124 -3.22 7.98 -1.80
N VAL A 125 -1.97 7.67 -2.12
CA VAL A 125 -0.95 7.34 -1.12
C VAL A 125 -0.73 8.51 -0.17
N LEU A 126 -0.61 9.73 -0.69
CA LEU A 126 -0.38 10.91 0.15
C LEU A 126 -1.55 11.19 1.10
N THR A 127 -2.80 11.08 0.62
CA THR A 127 -3.98 11.45 1.42
C THR A 127 -4.50 10.32 2.30
N GLU A 128 -4.67 9.12 1.76
CA GLU A 128 -5.36 8.01 2.47
C GLU A 128 -4.40 7.14 3.27
N ILE A 129 -3.22 6.86 2.71
CA ILE A 129 -2.27 5.93 3.34
C ILE A 129 -1.34 6.67 4.30
N LEU A 130 -0.81 7.81 3.87
CA LEU A 130 0.10 8.64 4.70
C LEU A 130 -0.66 9.68 5.53
N GLY A 131 -1.97 9.83 5.33
CA GLY A 131 -2.82 10.70 6.15
C GLY A 131 -2.51 12.19 6.02
N LEU A 132 -1.86 12.64 4.94
CA LEU A 132 -1.59 14.06 4.76
C LEU A 132 -2.88 14.83 4.49
N PRO A 133 -3.06 16.02 5.10
CA PRO A 133 -4.13 16.93 4.72
C PRO A 133 -4.11 17.19 3.22
N PHE A 134 -5.29 17.26 2.59
CA PHE A 134 -5.40 17.38 1.15
C PHE A 134 -4.67 18.63 0.62
N GLU A 135 -4.70 19.73 1.37
CA GLU A 135 -4.00 20.97 1.05
C GLU A 135 -2.48 20.77 0.97
N GLN A 136 -1.92 19.97 1.87
CA GLN A 136 -0.49 19.66 1.88
C GLN A 136 -0.14 18.69 0.73
N ALA A 137 -0.95 17.66 0.51
CA ALA A 137 -0.77 16.74 -0.61
C ALA A 137 -0.85 17.48 -1.96
N ALA A 138 -1.76 18.44 -2.11
CA ALA A 138 -1.97 19.21 -3.32
C ALA A 138 -0.74 20.04 -3.73
N GLN A 139 0.10 20.47 -2.78
CA GLN A 139 1.35 21.19 -3.06
C GLN A 139 2.37 20.34 -3.82
N THR A 140 2.20 19.01 -3.85
CA THR A 140 3.08 18.10 -4.60
C THR A 140 2.72 18.00 -6.09
N PHE A 141 1.53 18.50 -6.47
CA PHE A 141 1.01 18.50 -7.83
C PHE A 141 1.14 19.88 -8.49
N THR A 142 0.86 19.95 -9.79
CA THR A 142 0.92 21.20 -10.56
C THR A 142 -0.17 22.20 -10.16
N SER A 143 -1.31 21.73 -9.67
CA SER A 143 -2.40 22.56 -9.15
C SER A 143 -3.29 21.75 -8.21
N VAL A 144 -4.14 22.44 -7.44
CA VAL A 144 -5.12 21.82 -6.54
C VAL A 144 -6.15 21.00 -7.32
N GLU A 145 -6.57 21.47 -8.50
CA GLU A 145 -7.50 20.77 -9.39
C GLU A 145 -6.87 19.50 -9.96
N ALA A 146 -5.57 19.55 -10.28
CA ALA A 146 -4.82 18.38 -10.71
C ALA A 146 -4.76 17.33 -9.58
N ALA A 147 -4.46 17.74 -8.35
CA ALA A 147 -4.49 16.85 -7.18
C ALA A 147 -5.88 16.22 -6.98
N ARG A 148 -6.95 17.03 -7.06
CA ARG A 148 -8.35 16.57 -6.92
C ARG A 148 -8.75 15.57 -7.99
N THR A 149 -8.37 15.84 -9.25
CA THR A 149 -8.65 14.96 -10.38
C THR A 149 -7.92 13.63 -10.23
N ASN A 150 -6.65 13.66 -9.82
CA ASN A 150 -5.87 12.44 -9.57
C ASN A 150 -6.48 11.63 -8.43
N TYR A 151 -6.85 12.27 -7.33
CA TYR A 151 -7.51 11.62 -6.19
C TYR A 151 -8.85 10.96 -6.57
N GLN A 152 -9.72 11.67 -7.28
CA GLN A 152 -11.00 11.10 -7.74
C GLN A 152 -10.81 9.97 -8.76
N ARG A 153 -9.73 10.01 -9.56
CA ARG A 153 -9.37 8.90 -10.45
C ARG A 153 -8.92 7.69 -9.66
N SER A 154 -8.07 7.85 -8.63
CA SER A 154 -7.61 6.70 -7.85
C SER A 154 -8.74 5.98 -7.15
N LEU A 155 -9.70 6.72 -6.56
CA LEU A 155 -10.87 6.09 -5.94
C LEU A 155 -11.65 5.26 -6.96
N ARG A 156 -11.96 5.82 -8.13
CA ARG A 156 -12.68 5.10 -9.18
C ARG A 156 -11.96 3.84 -9.66
N GLU A 157 -10.65 3.91 -9.88
CA GLU A 157 -9.86 2.75 -10.32
C GLU A 157 -9.84 1.65 -9.25
N LEU A 158 -9.61 2.01 -7.98
CA LEU A 158 -9.57 1.04 -6.89
C LEU A 158 -10.96 0.44 -6.61
N GLU A 159 -12.01 1.25 -6.59
CA GLU A 159 -13.39 0.80 -6.40
C GLU A 159 -13.85 -0.10 -7.55
N ALA A 160 -13.49 0.22 -8.80
CA ALA A 160 -13.86 -0.60 -9.96
C ALA A 160 -13.33 -2.04 -9.86
N TYR A 161 -12.15 -2.24 -9.25
CA TYR A 161 -11.59 -3.56 -9.03
C TYR A 161 -12.08 -4.21 -7.72
N LEU A 162 -12.00 -3.49 -6.60
CA LEU A 162 -12.21 -4.07 -5.27
C LEU A 162 -13.68 -4.21 -4.89
N ALA A 163 -14.54 -3.25 -5.25
CA ALA A 163 -15.95 -3.26 -4.83
C ALA A 163 -16.75 -4.48 -5.32
N PRO A 164 -16.58 -4.99 -6.56
CA PRO A 164 -17.32 -6.19 -7.00
C PRO A 164 -16.71 -7.51 -6.52
N MET A 165 -15.44 -7.53 -6.09
CA MET A 165 -14.69 -8.79 -5.93
C MET A 165 -14.23 -9.06 -4.49
N CYS A 166 -13.84 -8.05 -3.71
CA CYS A 166 -13.14 -8.22 -2.43
C CYS A 166 -14.08 -8.44 -1.24
N GLU A 167 -13.93 -9.54 -0.48
CA GLU A 167 -14.73 -9.80 0.73
C GLU A 167 -14.59 -8.71 1.80
N HIS A 168 -13.43 -8.05 1.89
CA HIS A 168 -13.16 -7.03 2.90
C HIS A 168 -13.92 -5.72 2.67
N ILE A 169 -14.41 -5.51 1.44
CA ILE A 169 -15.32 -4.40 1.10
C ILE A 169 -16.78 -4.83 1.28
N ASN A 170 -17.12 -6.03 0.82
CA ASN A 170 -18.45 -6.59 0.98
C ASN A 170 -18.33 -8.10 1.21
N PRO A 171 -18.77 -8.63 2.37
CA PRO A 171 -18.67 -10.05 2.69
C PRO A 171 -19.40 -10.99 1.73
N ARG A 172 -20.28 -10.46 0.86
CA ARG A 172 -20.97 -11.23 -0.19
C ARG A 172 -20.17 -11.37 -1.48
N ASN A 173 -19.04 -10.68 -1.60
CA ASN A 173 -18.19 -10.77 -2.77
C ASN A 173 -17.48 -12.14 -2.82
N GLY A 174 -17.09 -12.55 -4.04
CA GLY A 174 -16.59 -13.90 -4.27
C GLY A 174 -15.11 -14.14 -3.94
N CYS A 175 -14.28 -13.10 -3.74
CA CYS A 175 -12.87 -13.27 -3.42
C CYS A 175 -12.68 -13.39 -1.90
N HIS A 176 -12.22 -14.56 -1.46
CA HIS A 176 -11.86 -14.82 -0.08
C HIS A 176 -10.36 -15.09 0.06
N CYS A 177 -9.69 -14.36 0.94
CA CYS A 177 -8.24 -14.52 1.21
C CYS A 177 -7.93 -15.95 1.67
N SER A 178 -8.82 -16.54 2.48
CA SER A 178 -8.70 -17.93 2.96
C SER A 178 -8.68 -18.95 1.83
N ARG A 179 -9.40 -18.71 0.73
CA ARG A 179 -9.50 -19.60 -0.44
C ARG A 179 -8.45 -19.30 -1.53
N ARG A 180 -7.94 -18.06 -1.58
CA ARG A 180 -6.90 -17.65 -2.51
C ARG A 180 -5.49 -18.04 -2.05
N LEU A 181 -5.30 -18.28 -0.75
CA LEU A 181 -3.97 -18.43 -0.18
C LEU A 181 -3.18 -19.61 -0.73
N ALA A 182 -3.80 -20.78 -0.92
CA ALA A 182 -3.10 -21.95 -1.45
C ALA A 182 -2.51 -21.69 -2.84
N GLY A 183 -3.33 -21.21 -3.79
CA GLY A 183 -2.85 -20.87 -5.13
C GLY A 183 -1.83 -19.73 -5.15
N ALA A 184 -1.96 -18.75 -4.25
CA ALA A 184 -1.02 -17.64 -4.14
C ALA A 184 0.36 -18.10 -3.62
N LEU A 185 0.39 -19.07 -2.69
CA LEU A 185 1.63 -19.70 -2.21
C LEU A 185 2.31 -20.53 -3.30
N GLU A 186 1.54 -21.37 -4.01
CA GLU A 186 2.07 -22.21 -5.10
C GLU A 186 2.71 -21.40 -6.22
N ARG A 187 2.18 -20.20 -6.50
CA ARG A 187 2.67 -19.29 -7.53
C ARG A 187 3.76 -18.34 -7.03
N GLY A 188 4.14 -18.43 -5.76
CA GLY A 188 5.12 -17.54 -5.13
C GLY A 188 4.67 -16.08 -5.06
N PHE A 189 3.35 -15.82 -5.12
CA PHE A 189 2.80 -14.47 -4.97
C PHE A 189 2.94 -13.97 -3.52
N VAL A 190 2.85 -14.89 -2.56
CA VAL A 190 3.07 -14.64 -1.13
C VAL A 190 4.03 -15.69 -0.57
N GLY A 191 4.81 -15.32 0.45
CA GLY A 191 5.72 -16.19 1.18
C GLY A 191 5.70 -15.92 2.67
N TRP A 192 6.45 -16.72 3.44
CA TRP A 192 6.58 -16.48 4.89
C TRP A 192 7.38 -15.21 5.18
N THR A 193 6.96 -14.47 6.20
CA THR A 193 7.60 -13.24 6.66
C THR A 193 7.73 -13.25 8.18
N GLU A 194 8.86 -12.76 8.71
CA GLU A 194 9.11 -12.65 10.16
C GLU A 194 8.63 -11.31 10.75
N ARG A 195 7.78 -10.60 10.01
CA ARG A 195 7.31 -9.25 10.33
C ARG A 195 6.46 -9.21 11.59
N SER A 196 6.91 -8.44 12.58
CA SER A 196 6.23 -8.24 13.87
C SER A 196 4.91 -7.45 13.75
N ASP A 197 4.73 -6.67 12.69
CA ASP A 197 3.52 -5.89 12.43
C ASP A 197 2.38 -6.70 11.82
N LEU A 198 2.65 -7.94 11.41
CA LEU A 198 1.66 -8.89 10.91
C LEU A 198 1.30 -9.97 11.94
N THR A 199 1.85 -9.92 13.16
CA THR A 199 1.64 -10.93 14.21
C THR A 199 0.31 -10.78 14.95
N ASP A 200 -0.68 -10.11 14.36
CA ASP A 200 -2.04 -10.15 14.91
C ASP A 200 -2.63 -11.54 14.63
N ASP A 201 -2.71 -12.32 15.70
CA ASP A 201 -3.21 -13.70 15.74
C ASP A 201 -4.74 -13.79 15.53
N SER A 202 -5.42 -12.69 15.20
CA SER A 202 -6.87 -12.67 14.95
C SER A 202 -7.22 -13.08 13.51
N PRO A 203 -8.36 -13.77 13.29
CA PRO A 203 -8.84 -14.13 11.96
C PRO A 203 -9.13 -12.90 11.09
N LEU A 204 -8.65 -12.94 9.84
CA LEU A 204 -8.80 -11.85 8.88
C LEU A 204 -10.27 -11.53 8.53
N GLU A 205 -11.12 -12.56 8.53
CA GLU A 205 -12.56 -12.47 8.24
C GLU A 205 -13.35 -11.61 9.23
N SER A 206 -12.74 -11.24 10.36
CA SER A 206 -13.38 -10.42 11.40
C SER A 206 -13.34 -8.91 11.10
N GLN A 207 -12.61 -8.48 10.05
CA GLN A 207 -12.35 -7.07 9.75
C GLN A 207 -13.04 -6.68 8.43
N GLY A 208 -14.32 -6.30 8.52
CA GLY A 208 -15.02 -5.64 7.42
C GLY A 208 -14.68 -4.15 7.39
N HIS A 209 -14.38 -3.61 6.20
CA HIS A 209 -14.09 -2.20 6.00
C HIS A 209 -15.26 -1.51 5.29
N ARG A 210 -15.57 -0.26 5.67
CA ARG A 210 -16.72 0.47 5.10
C ARG A 210 -16.48 0.90 3.65
N ASN A 211 -15.22 1.15 3.29
CA ASN A 211 -14.82 1.61 1.97
C ASN A 211 -13.35 1.22 1.70
N VAL A 212 -12.91 1.51 0.48
CA VAL A 212 -11.55 1.22 0.01
C VAL A 212 -10.49 1.99 0.82
N CYS A 213 -10.76 3.23 1.22
CA CYS A 213 -9.82 4.02 2.01
C CYS A 213 -9.54 3.37 3.38
N ASP A 214 -10.61 3.01 4.11
CA ASP A 214 -10.54 2.33 5.42
C ASP A 214 -9.76 1.00 5.30
N LEU A 215 -9.84 0.32 4.15
CA LEU A 215 -9.12 -0.92 3.87
C LEU A 215 -7.62 -0.70 3.62
N PHE A 216 -7.26 0.34 2.86
CA PHE A 216 -5.84 0.63 2.62
C PHE A 216 -5.15 1.24 3.85
N ALA A 217 -5.86 2.04 4.64
CA ALA A 217 -5.33 2.67 5.85
C ALA A 217 -5.02 1.65 6.97
N SER A 218 -5.62 0.45 6.94
CA SER A 218 -5.32 -0.62 7.90
C SER A 218 -4.06 -1.43 7.56
N LEU A 219 -3.51 -1.26 6.35
CA LEU A 219 -2.36 -2.05 5.92
C LEU A 219 -1.06 -1.51 6.47
N PRO A 220 -0.15 -2.39 6.92
CA PRO A 220 1.22 -1.98 7.16
C PRO A 220 1.93 -1.59 5.86
N ALA A 221 2.98 -0.78 6.00
CA ALA A 221 3.81 -0.35 4.87
C ALA A 221 4.45 -1.55 4.12
N PRO A 222 4.67 -1.46 2.80
CA PRO A 222 5.30 -2.52 2.02
C PRO A 222 6.69 -2.92 2.53
N PRO A 223 7.11 -4.18 2.30
CA PRO A 223 8.38 -4.75 2.75
C PRO A 223 9.57 -4.19 2.00
#